data_AF-A0AAV0YBS3-F1
#
_entry.id   AF-A0AAV0YBS3-F1
#
_cell.length_a   1.000
_cell.length_b   1.000
_cell.length_c   1.000
_cell.angle_alpha   90.00
_cell.angle_beta   90.00
_cell.angle_gamma   90.00
#
_symmetry.space_group_name_H-M   'P 1'
#
loop_
_entity.id
_entity.type
_entity.pdbx_description
1 polymer ?
#
loop_
_entity_poly.entity_id
_entity_poly.type
_entity_poly.pdbx_seq_one_letter_code
_entity_poly.pdbx_strand_id
1 'polypeptide(L)'
;MTGYPQLLMNRKLRSQLPTFIDEVTAKLNINAYEQMIKNKQKQKNYFDKNSSKTEIQFNVGDKIYIQNYKNKFWEKGVVMEKLKSPRSYSVQLENGTILRRNVINIRKRKELEFNEEQTKNQTIPTIFKKETYKNSKIPTPTTVITKSGRTVKKPIRLNYV
;
A
#
# COMPACT_ATOMS: atom_id res chain seq x y z
N MET A 1 -15.34 -26.98 -16.23
CA MET A 1 -14.34 -26.24 -15.43
C MET A 1 -12.98 -26.91 -15.57
N THR A 2 -12.06 -26.32 -16.33
CA THR A 2 -10.64 -26.72 -16.32
C THR A 2 -10.00 -26.21 -15.04
N GLY A 3 -9.51 -27.11 -14.18
CA GLY A 3 -8.77 -26.73 -12.98
C GLY A 3 -7.38 -26.16 -13.33
N TYR A 4 -6.84 -25.35 -12.42
CA TYR A 4 -5.47 -24.83 -12.49
C TYR A 4 -4.38 -25.89 -12.80
N PRO A 5 -4.45 -27.13 -12.26
CA PRO A 5 -3.42 -28.15 -12.52
C PRO A 5 -3.35 -28.61 -13.99
N GLN A 6 -4.49 -28.74 -14.66
CA GLN A 6 -4.57 -29.19 -16.05
C GLN A 6 -3.95 -28.16 -17.01
N LEU A 7 -4.13 -26.88 -16.71
CA LEU A 7 -3.55 -25.76 -17.48
C LEU A 7 -2.02 -25.77 -17.41
N LEU A 8 -1.46 -26.01 -16.21
CA LEU A 8 -0.01 -26.06 -16.02
C LEU A 8 0.65 -27.26 -16.73
N MET A 9 0.02 -28.43 -16.65
CA MET A 9 0.61 -29.68 -17.16
C MET A 9 0.31 -29.94 -18.64
N ASN A 10 -0.46 -29.06 -19.28
CA ASN A 10 -0.95 -29.19 -20.65
C ASN A 10 -1.58 -30.57 -20.97
N ARG A 11 -2.23 -31.19 -19.97
CA ARG A 11 -2.86 -32.52 -20.10
C ARG A 11 -4.06 -32.63 -19.18
N LYS A 12 -5.00 -33.52 -19.52
CA LYS A 12 -6.13 -33.84 -18.64
C LYS A 12 -5.65 -34.74 -17.48
N LEU A 13 -6.11 -34.45 -16.26
CA LEU A 13 -5.83 -35.31 -15.10
C LEU A 13 -6.75 -36.54 -15.13
N ARG A 14 -6.27 -37.66 -14.58
CA ARG A 14 -7.04 -38.91 -14.48
C ARG A 14 -8.26 -38.71 -13.57
N SER A 15 -9.44 -39.12 -14.04
CA SER A 15 -10.69 -39.09 -13.27
C SER A 15 -11.36 -40.47 -13.27
N GLN A 16 -12.24 -40.70 -12.29
CA GLN A 16 -13.08 -41.90 -12.22
C GLN A 16 -14.32 -41.82 -13.13
N LEU A 17 -14.61 -40.64 -13.66
CA LEU A 17 -15.67 -40.45 -14.63
C LEU A 17 -15.19 -40.93 -16.01
N PRO A 18 -16.04 -41.64 -16.78
CA PRO A 18 -15.72 -42.00 -18.15
C PRO A 18 -15.49 -40.73 -18.97
N THR A 19 -14.39 -40.70 -19.72
CA THR A 19 -14.00 -39.58 -20.59
C THR A 19 -13.54 -40.13 -21.93
N PHE A 20 -13.79 -39.37 -23.00
CA PHE A 20 -13.35 -39.73 -24.34
C PHE A 20 -11.82 -39.67 -24.43
N ILE A 21 -11.20 -40.67 -25.07
CA ILE A 21 -9.75 -40.83 -25.16
C ILE A 21 -9.10 -39.65 -25.88
N ASP A 22 -9.77 -39.10 -26.89
CA ASP A 22 -9.31 -37.95 -27.67
C ASP A 22 -9.17 -36.68 -26.82
N GLU A 23 -9.91 -36.56 -25.72
CA GLU A 23 -9.82 -35.43 -24.79
C GLU A 23 -8.62 -35.51 -23.82
N VAL A 24 -7.94 -36.66 -23.75
CA VAL A 24 -6.80 -36.88 -22.85
C VAL A 24 -5.50 -36.41 -23.50
N THR A 25 -5.47 -36.32 -24.84
CA THR A 25 -4.28 -35.91 -25.59
C THR A 25 -3.93 -34.43 -25.33
N ALA A 26 -2.65 -34.17 -25.09
CA ALA A 26 -2.14 -32.83 -24.81
C ALA A 26 -2.25 -31.94 -26.06
N LYS A 27 -3.06 -30.88 -26.00
CA LYS A 27 -3.11 -29.89 -27.08
C LYS A 27 -1.85 -29.03 -27.03
N LEU A 28 -0.90 -29.27 -27.92
CA LEU A 28 0.30 -28.44 -28.02
C LEU A 28 -0.08 -27.04 -28.52
N ASN A 29 0.14 -26.02 -27.69
CA ASN A 29 0.03 -24.63 -28.14
C ASN A 29 1.28 -24.26 -28.94
N ILE A 30 1.21 -24.46 -30.25
CA ILE A 30 2.30 -24.21 -31.20
C ILE A 30 2.81 -22.75 -31.12
N ASN A 31 1.94 -21.81 -30.73
CA ASN A 31 2.24 -20.37 -30.69
C ASN A 31 2.42 -19.82 -29.26
N ALA A 32 2.63 -20.66 -28.25
CA ALA A 32 2.72 -20.23 -26.84
C ALA A 32 3.84 -19.18 -26.62
N TYR A 33 4.99 -19.38 -27.27
CA TYR A 33 6.14 -18.48 -27.16
C TYR A 33 5.83 -17.07 -27.71
N GLU A 34 5.20 -17.00 -28.88
CA GLU A 34 4.80 -15.73 -29.49
C GLU A 34 3.77 -14.99 -28.63
N GLN A 35 2.79 -15.73 -28.08
CA GLN A 35 1.80 -15.15 -27.16
C GLN A 35 2.45 -14.63 -25.89
N MET A 36 3.42 -15.35 -25.33
CA MET A 36 4.21 -14.90 -24.18
C MET A 36 4.93 -13.57 -24.48
N ILE A 37 5.60 -13.46 -25.64
CA ILE A 37 6.28 -12.23 -26.06
C ILE A 37 5.28 -11.08 -26.21
N LYS A 38 4.15 -11.31 -26.90
CA LYS A 38 3.09 -10.32 -27.07
C LYS A 38 2.54 -9.84 -25.73
N ASN A 39 2.33 -10.75 -24.78
CA ASN A 39 1.88 -10.42 -23.42
C ASN A 39 2.93 -9.61 -22.65
N LYS A 40 4.21 -9.93 -22.80
CA LYS A 40 5.31 -9.18 -22.18
C LYS A 40 5.41 -7.76 -22.74
N GLN A 41 5.31 -7.61 -24.07
CA GLN A 41 5.27 -6.30 -24.74
C GLN A 41 4.04 -5.49 -24.31
N LYS A 42 2.86 -6.13 -24.24
CA LYS A 42 1.63 -5.50 -23.77
C LYS A 42 1.80 -4.96 -22.34
N GLN A 43 2.31 -5.78 -21.42
CA GLN A 43 2.60 -5.37 -20.03
C GLN A 43 3.57 -4.19 -19.98
N LYS A 44 4.68 -4.24 -20.74
CA LYS A 44 5.62 -3.13 -20.86
C LYS A 44 4.91 -1.85 -21.33
N ASN A 45 4.11 -1.94 -22.39
CA ASN A 45 3.42 -0.78 -22.95
C ASN A 45 2.44 -0.15 -21.95
N TYR A 46 1.68 -0.95 -21.20
CA TYR A 46 0.79 -0.42 -20.17
C TYR A 46 1.55 0.20 -19.00
N PHE A 47 2.65 -0.42 -18.58
CA PHE A 47 3.51 0.14 -17.54
C PHE A 47 4.10 1.49 -17.98
N ASP A 48 4.71 1.52 -19.16
CA ASP A 48 5.38 2.72 -19.70
C ASP A 48 4.39 3.87 -19.90
N LYS A 49 3.12 3.59 -20.25
CA LYS A 49 2.04 4.59 -20.33
C LYS A 49 1.74 5.26 -19.00
N ASN A 50 1.76 4.49 -17.90
CA ASN A 50 1.37 4.97 -16.57
C ASN A 50 2.58 5.41 -15.72
N SER A 51 3.80 5.02 -16.09
CA SER A 51 5.01 5.45 -15.41
C SER A 51 5.34 6.90 -15.78
N SER A 52 5.48 7.76 -14.78
CA SER A 52 6.02 9.11 -15.02
C SER A 52 7.42 9.00 -15.60
N LYS A 53 7.64 9.58 -16.78
CA LYS A 53 8.95 9.59 -17.46
C LYS A 53 10.00 10.39 -16.68
N THR A 54 9.55 11.35 -15.87
CA THR A 54 10.39 12.21 -15.05
C THR A 54 10.25 11.84 -13.58
N GLU A 55 11.39 11.73 -12.91
CA GLU A 55 11.43 11.53 -11.47
C GLU A 55 10.98 12.80 -10.76
N ILE A 56 9.95 12.70 -9.93
CA ILE A 56 9.47 13.82 -9.12
C ILE A 56 10.55 14.13 -8.07
N GLN A 57 11.14 15.32 -8.20
CA GLN A 57 12.10 15.86 -7.23
C GLN A 57 11.38 16.84 -6.31
N PHE A 58 11.76 16.84 -5.04
CA PHE A 58 11.29 17.80 -4.04
C PHE A 58 12.47 18.62 -3.54
N ASN A 59 12.23 19.91 -3.34
CA ASN A 59 13.23 20.80 -2.76
C ASN A 59 13.07 20.82 -1.23
N VAL A 60 14.15 21.18 -0.55
CA VAL A 60 14.11 21.42 0.89
C VAL A 60 13.15 22.58 1.18
N GLY A 61 12.27 22.40 2.15
CA GLY A 61 11.24 23.38 2.52
C GLY A 61 9.91 23.21 1.78
N ASP A 62 9.79 22.30 0.80
CA ASP A 62 8.52 22.08 0.11
C ASP A 62 7.43 21.55 1.05
N LYS A 63 6.25 22.19 1.02
CA LYS A 63 5.04 21.72 1.70
C LYS A 63 4.49 20.49 0.98
N ILE A 64 4.33 19.39 1.72
CA ILE A 64 3.96 18.10 1.17
C ILE A 64 2.85 17.41 1.99
N TYR A 65 2.30 16.37 1.40
CA TYR A 65 1.55 15.32 2.06
C TYR A 65 2.41 14.05 2.14
N ILE A 66 2.41 13.39 3.29
CA ILE A 66 3.21 12.23 3.64
C ILE A 66 2.28 11.08 3.95
N GLN A 67 2.46 9.94 3.29
CA GLN A 67 1.63 8.77 3.55
C GLN A 67 2.11 8.01 4.80
N ASN A 68 1.24 7.85 5.78
CA ASN A 68 1.52 7.04 6.95
C ASN A 68 1.43 5.53 6.61
N TYR A 69 2.34 4.71 7.17
CA TYR A 69 2.50 3.32 6.77
C TYR A 69 1.40 2.41 7.33
N LYS A 70 0.86 2.76 8.51
CA LYS A 70 -0.13 1.95 9.25
C LYS A 70 -1.53 2.12 8.67
N ASN A 71 -1.98 3.37 8.64
CA ASN A 71 -3.35 3.76 8.30
C ASN A 71 -3.51 4.16 6.82
N LYS A 72 -2.40 4.30 6.07
CA LYS A 72 -2.36 4.75 4.66
C LYS A 72 -2.93 6.15 4.42
N PHE A 73 -3.22 6.90 5.48
CA PHE A 73 -3.68 8.28 5.39
C PHE A 73 -2.53 9.22 5.01
N TRP A 74 -2.90 10.34 4.39
CA TRP A 74 -1.99 11.39 3.97
C TRP A 74 -1.99 12.49 5.02
N GLU A 75 -0.85 12.63 5.68
CA GLU A 75 -0.63 13.62 6.72
C GLU A 75 0.19 14.77 6.18
N LYS A 76 0.06 15.93 6.80
CA LYS A 76 0.71 17.16 6.37
C LYS A 76 2.16 17.21 6.89
N GLY A 77 3.08 17.74 6.08
CA GLY A 77 4.48 17.94 6.50
C GLY A 77 5.33 18.73 5.51
N VAL A 78 6.64 18.76 5.77
CA VAL A 78 7.65 19.52 5.03
C VAL A 78 8.86 18.63 4.73
N VAL A 79 9.50 18.86 3.59
CA VAL A 79 10.76 18.18 3.22
C VAL A 79 11.95 18.85 3.91
N MET A 80 12.73 18.08 4.67
CA MET A 80 13.92 18.58 5.37
C MET A 80 15.19 18.42 4.53
N GLU A 81 15.41 17.24 3.95
CA GLU A 81 16.61 16.97 3.15
C GLU A 81 16.40 15.80 2.18
N LYS A 82 17.21 15.79 1.12
CA LYS A 82 17.35 14.64 0.22
C LYS A 82 18.44 13.72 0.75
N LEU A 83 18.11 12.45 0.97
CA LEU A 83 19.09 11.47 1.45
C LEU A 83 20.03 11.03 0.32
N LYS A 84 21.16 10.43 0.71
CA LYS A 84 22.11 9.77 -0.20
C LYS A 84 21.46 8.65 -1.02
N SER A 85 20.42 8.01 -0.49
CA SER A 85 19.69 6.95 -1.20
C SER A 85 18.77 7.54 -2.28
N PRO A 86 18.65 6.88 -3.44
CA PRO A 86 17.78 7.37 -4.51
C PRO A 86 16.33 7.47 -4.03
N ARG A 87 15.63 8.51 -4.48
CA ARG A 87 14.20 8.77 -4.19
C ARG A 87 13.82 8.81 -2.71
N SER A 88 14.79 8.95 -1.81
CA SER A 88 14.56 8.97 -0.36
C SER A 88 14.74 10.38 0.19
N TYR A 89 13.80 10.82 1.02
CA TYR A 89 13.79 12.14 1.65
C TYR A 89 13.59 12.00 3.15
N SER A 90 14.21 12.90 3.90
CA SER A 90 13.89 13.15 5.30
C SER A 90 12.75 14.16 5.31
N VAL A 91 11.66 13.82 5.96
CA VAL A 91 10.45 14.64 6.01
C VAL A 91 10.02 14.84 7.44
N GLN A 92 9.55 16.04 7.76
CA GLN A 92 9.02 16.38 9.07
C GLN A 92 7.51 16.49 8.98
N LEU A 93 6.79 15.78 9.83
CA LEU A 93 5.34 15.93 9.99
C LEU A 93 5.03 17.20 10.80
N GLU A 94 3.80 17.70 10.70
CA GLU A 94 3.33 18.84 11.53
C GLU A 94 3.40 18.56 13.04
N ASN A 95 3.37 17.28 13.45
CA ASN A 95 3.58 16.86 14.83
C ASN A 95 5.06 16.88 15.28
N GLY A 96 5.97 17.36 14.44
CA GLY A 96 7.41 17.47 14.71
C GLY A 96 8.20 16.17 14.49
N THR A 97 7.55 15.05 14.16
CA THR A 97 8.25 13.77 13.95
C THR A 97 8.98 13.76 12.63
N ILE A 98 10.26 13.41 12.65
CA ILE A 98 11.10 13.26 11.46
C ILE A 98 11.08 11.82 11.00
N LEU A 99 10.76 11.60 9.72
CA LEU A 99 10.66 10.28 9.11
C LEU A 99 11.44 10.23 7.80
N ARG A 100 11.97 9.06 7.48
CA ARG A 100 12.48 8.76 6.15
C ARG A 100 11.35 8.25 5.26
N ARG A 101 11.17 8.83 4.06
CA ARG A 101 10.12 8.46 3.10
C ARG A 101 10.60 8.43 1.65
N ASN A 102 9.99 7.58 0.83
CA ASN A 102 10.25 7.53 -0.60
C ASN A 102 9.35 8.54 -1.34
N VAL A 103 9.77 9.03 -2.51
CA VAL A 103 8.97 9.87 -3.44
C VAL A 103 7.55 9.36 -3.60
N ILE A 104 7.32 8.05 -3.73
CA ILE A 104 5.97 7.48 -3.90
C ILE A 104 5.05 7.72 -2.69
N ASN A 105 5.63 7.92 -1.51
CA ASN A 105 4.91 8.19 -0.27
C ASN A 105 4.81 9.70 0.03
N ILE A 106 5.19 10.55 -0.92
CA ILE A 106 5.20 12.00 -0.79
C ILE A 106 4.40 12.59 -1.96
N ARG A 107 3.56 13.58 -1.68
CA ARG A 107 2.84 14.34 -2.70
C ARG A 107 3.01 15.83 -2.46
N LYS A 108 3.19 16.60 -3.53
CA LYS A 108 3.25 18.07 -3.43
C LYS A 108 1.89 18.59 -2.94
N ARG A 109 1.88 19.46 -1.92
CA ARG A 109 0.69 20.19 -1.54
C ARG A 109 0.56 21.38 -2.49
N LYS A 110 -0.57 21.48 -3.20
CA LYS A 110 -0.95 22.73 -3.86
C LYS A 110 -1.61 23.60 -2.81
N GLU A 111 -1.08 24.78 -2.55
CA GLU A 111 -1.81 25.80 -1.81
C GLU A 111 -2.87 26.34 -2.76
N LEU A 112 -4.14 26.14 -2.39
CA LEU A 112 -5.22 26.92 -2.96
C LEU A 112 -5.19 28.22 -2.16
N GLU A 113 -4.69 29.29 -2.78
CA GLU A 113 -4.80 30.65 -2.26
C GLU A 113 -6.30 30.98 -2.16
N PHE A 114 -6.89 30.79 -0.98
CA PHE A 114 -8.18 31.38 -0.66
C PHE A 114 -7.88 32.79 -0.16
N ASN A 115 -8.15 33.80 -0.98
CA ASN A 115 -8.17 35.19 -0.54
C ASN A 115 -9.33 35.37 0.44
N GLU A 116 -9.10 35.12 1.73
CA GLU A 116 -10.03 35.45 2.81
C GLU A 116 -9.85 36.92 3.20
N GLU A 117 -10.24 37.82 2.29
CA GLU A 117 -10.60 39.17 2.71
C GLU A 117 -12.08 39.20 3.06
N GLN A 118 -12.34 39.47 4.35
CA GLN A 118 -13.65 39.82 4.97
C GLN A 118 -14.54 38.59 5.19
N THR A 119 -14.78 38.12 6.42
CA THR A 119 -15.48 38.86 7.48
C THR A 119 -15.04 38.42 8.88
N LYS A 120 -14.53 39.38 9.67
CA LYS A 120 -14.54 39.30 11.13
C LYS A 120 -15.99 39.40 11.62
N ASN A 121 -16.26 38.74 12.75
CA ASN A 121 -17.42 38.88 13.65
C ASN A 121 -18.56 37.86 13.43
N GLN A 122 -18.51 36.78 14.21
CA GLN A 122 -19.60 36.34 15.07
C GLN A 122 -19.07 35.33 16.11
N THR A 123 -19.14 35.74 17.37
CA THR A 123 -18.86 34.95 18.58
C THR A 123 -20.04 34.01 18.91
N ILE A 124 -19.88 33.19 19.97
CA ILE A 124 -20.87 32.40 20.77
C ILE A 124 -20.66 30.86 20.61
N PRO A 125 -20.72 30.01 21.66
CA PRO A 125 -19.73 29.83 22.74
C PRO A 125 -19.39 28.33 23.01
N THR A 126 -18.62 28.13 24.08
CA THR A 126 -18.18 26.92 24.81
C THR A 126 -19.08 25.66 24.79
N ILE A 127 -18.44 24.48 24.69
CA ILE A 127 -18.48 23.29 25.58
C ILE A 127 -18.30 22.01 24.73
N PHE A 128 -17.21 21.26 24.94
CA PHE A 128 -17.27 19.82 25.25
C PHE A 128 -15.95 19.35 25.88
N LYS A 129 -16.11 18.54 26.91
CA LYS A 129 -15.19 18.24 28.02
C LYS A 129 -13.88 17.56 27.62
N LYS A 130 -12.83 17.90 28.37
CA LYS A 130 -11.68 17.05 28.64
C LYS A 130 -12.17 15.83 29.45
N GLU A 131 -11.98 14.62 28.93
CA GLU A 131 -12.00 13.43 29.76
C GLU A 131 -10.59 12.82 29.82
N THR A 132 -10.00 12.97 31.00
CA THR A 132 -8.85 12.21 31.48
C THR A 132 -9.31 10.79 31.80
N TYR A 133 -8.73 9.77 31.15
CA TYR A 133 -8.88 8.39 31.61
C TYR A 133 -7.63 7.95 32.37
N LYS A 134 -7.85 7.71 33.66
CA LYS A 134 -6.89 7.15 34.60
C LYS A 134 -6.62 5.67 34.27
N ASN A 135 -5.37 5.28 34.50
CA ASN A 135 -4.79 3.95 34.54
C ASN A 135 -5.75 2.76 34.75
N SER A 136 -5.69 1.79 33.84
CA SER A 136 -5.99 0.38 34.11
C SER A 136 -4.73 -0.46 33.91
N LYS A 137 -4.31 -1.17 34.96
CA LYS A 137 -3.16 -2.08 35.00
C LYS A 137 -3.23 -3.11 33.86
N ILE A 138 -2.14 -3.26 33.10
CA ILE A 138 -1.99 -4.26 32.05
C ILE A 138 -1.56 -5.59 32.70
N PRO A 139 -2.29 -6.72 32.51
CA PRO A 139 -1.76 -8.04 32.82
C PRO A 139 -0.72 -8.44 31.76
N THR A 140 0.40 -8.96 32.21
CA THR A 140 1.56 -9.37 31.40
C THR A 140 1.21 -10.41 30.33
N PRO A 141 1.58 -10.21 29.05
CA PRO A 141 1.40 -11.24 28.02
C PRO A 141 2.55 -12.26 28.03
N THR A 142 2.22 -13.50 28.39
CA THR A 142 3.08 -14.68 28.19
C THR A 142 3.37 -14.84 26.70
N THR A 143 4.60 -14.59 26.29
CA THR A 143 5.02 -14.64 24.88
C THR A 143 5.32 -16.07 24.48
N VAL A 144 4.50 -16.64 23.61
CA VAL A 144 4.78 -17.96 23.02
C VAL A 144 5.71 -17.77 21.82
N ILE A 145 6.89 -18.39 21.89
CA ILE A 145 7.95 -18.31 20.87
C ILE A 145 7.86 -19.57 20.01
N THR A 146 7.92 -19.39 18.68
CA THR A 146 8.02 -20.53 17.75
C THR A 146 9.45 -21.11 17.72
N LYS A 147 9.61 -22.32 17.20
CA LYS A 147 10.90 -23.00 16.99
C LYS A 147 11.95 -22.15 16.24
N SER A 148 11.50 -21.15 15.47
CA SER A 148 12.31 -20.21 14.69
C SER A 148 12.62 -18.88 15.40
N GLY A 149 12.23 -18.73 16.67
CA GLY A 149 12.42 -17.49 17.44
C GLY A 149 11.37 -16.39 17.18
N ARG A 150 10.39 -16.63 16.29
CA ARG A 150 9.33 -15.65 16.00
C ARG A 150 8.32 -15.57 17.15
N THR A 151 7.98 -14.35 17.57
CA THR A 151 6.91 -14.08 18.55
C THR A 151 5.54 -14.13 17.87
N VAL A 152 4.61 -14.91 18.44
CA VAL A 152 3.25 -15.05 17.89
C VAL A 152 2.30 -14.11 18.62
N LYS A 153 1.74 -13.14 17.90
CA LYS A 153 0.65 -12.27 18.39
C LYS A 153 -0.69 -12.85 17.96
N LYS A 154 -1.59 -13.13 18.91
CA LYS A 154 -2.94 -13.59 18.59
C LYS A 154 -3.77 -12.42 18.00
N PRO A 155 -4.61 -12.67 16.97
CA PRO A 155 -5.46 -11.63 16.39
C PRO A 155 -6.56 -11.20 17.37
N ILE A 156 -6.90 -9.91 17.34
CA ILE A 156 -8.01 -9.33 18.11
C ILE A 156 -9.30 -9.61 17.35
N ARG A 157 -10.28 -10.27 17.97
CA ARG A 157 -11.62 -10.45 17.41
C ARG A 157 -12.53 -9.35 17.95
N LEU A 158 -13.21 -8.61 17.07
CA LEU A 158 -14.34 -7.78 17.47
C LEU A 158 -15.56 -8.71 17.64
N ASN A 159 -16.19 -8.66 18.81
CA ASN A 159 -17.50 -9.27 19.00
C ASN A 159 -18.55 -8.33 18.40
N TYR A 160 -19.39 -8.85 17.51
CA TYR A 160 -20.61 -8.15 17.10
C TYR A 160 -21.71 -8.54 18.10
N VAL A 161 -22.36 -7.52 18.66
CA VAL A 161 -23.55 -7.65 19.52
C VAL A 161 -24.78 -7.84 18.64
#